data_AF-A0A378JLL9-F1
#
_entry.id   AF-A0A378JLL9-F1
#
_cell.length_a   1.000
_cell.length_b   1.000
_cell.length_c   1.000
_cell.angle_alpha   90.00
_cell.angle_beta   90.00
_cell.angle_gamma   90.00
#
_symmetry.space_group_name_H-M   'P 1'
#
loop_
_entity.id
_entity.type
_entity.pdbx_description
1 polymer ?
#
loop_
_entity_poly.entity_id
_entity_poly.type
_entity_poly.pdbx_seq_one_letter_code
_entity_poly.pdbx_strand_id
1 'polypeptide(L)'
;MDITTYIPLFNTRSGTAQRTITPGFYYDANNDTYRCPANHKLNPGKILDNDYVLYHSRVKHCRDCSIKTSCQASKKKNQDIRVISRHTHFHLLQQVTLDMQTALFKQKLVERLA
;
A
#
# COMPACT_ATOMS: atom_id res chain seq x y z
N MET A 1 -2.96 24.10 32.69
CA MET A 1 -3.84 23.02 32.23
C MET A 1 -3.04 22.22 31.22
N ASP A 2 -2.43 21.12 31.66
CA ASP A 2 -1.63 20.27 30.77
C ASP A 2 -2.51 19.23 30.09
N ILE A 3 -2.38 19.12 28.76
CA ILE A 3 -3.08 18.12 27.97
C ILE A 3 -2.22 16.86 27.93
N THR A 4 -2.55 15.89 28.79
CA THR A 4 -1.96 14.55 28.73
C THR A 4 -2.45 13.81 27.50
N THR A 5 -1.59 13.70 26.48
CA THR A 5 -1.90 13.00 25.23
C THR A 5 -1.60 11.50 25.35
N TYR A 6 -2.64 10.67 25.29
CA TYR A 6 -2.53 9.23 25.31
C TYR A 6 -2.38 8.67 23.89
N ILE A 7 -1.19 8.17 23.55
CA ILE A 7 -1.00 7.38 22.31
C ILE A 7 -1.80 6.08 22.46
N PRO A 8 -2.83 5.83 21.61
CA PRO A 8 -3.72 4.68 21.77
C PRO A 8 -3.01 3.36 21.54
N LEU A 9 -3.35 2.35 22.35
CA LEU A 9 -2.84 0.99 22.22
C LEU A 9 -3.52 0.28 21.04
N PHE A 10 -2.91 0.37 19.86
CA PHE A 10 -3.34 -0.41 18.70
C PHE A 10 -3.06 -1.90 18.92
N ASN A 11 -4.11 -2.65 19.27
CA ASN A 11 -4.11 -4.12 19.24
C ASN A 11 -3.67 -4.60 17.85
N THR A 12 -2.77 -5.57 17.77
CA THR A 12 -2.29 -6.17 16.51
C THR A 12 -3.39 -6.85 15.70
N ARG A 13 -4.55 -7.15 16.31
CA ARG A 13 -5.77 -7.65 15.65
C ARG A 13 -6.62 -6.55 15.01
N SER A 14 -6.39 -5.29 15.33
CA SER A 14 -7.11 -4.14 14.78
C SER A 14 -6.40 -3.63 13.52
N GLY A 15 -7.08 -3.67 12.37
CA GLY A 15 -6.55 -3.18 11.10
C GLY A 15 -6.13 -4.26 10.11
N THR A 16 -7.02 -5.22 9.83
CA THR A 16 -6.97 -6.14 8.67
C THR A 16 -7.12 -5.42 7.32
N ALA A 17 -7.37 -4.11 7.31
CA ALA A 17 -7.29 -3.27 6.12
C ALA A 17 -5.93 -3.46 5.44
N GLN A 18 -5.97 -3.84 4.15
CA GLN A 18 -4.82 -4.36 3.41
C GLN A 18 -3.67 -3.34 3.37
N ARG A 19 -2.63 -3.57 4.18
CA ARG A 19 -1.36 -2.83 4.22
C ARG A 19 -0.48 -3.13 2.99
N THR A 20 -1.09 -3.38 1.84
CA THR A 20 -0.43 -4.03 0.69
C THR A 20 0.43 -3.08 -0.11
N ILE A 21 1.66 -2.91 0.35
CA ILE A 21 2.80 -2.83 -0.57
C ILE A 21 2.80 -4.15 -1.35
N THR A 22 2.38 -4.13 -2.62
CA THR A 22 2.45 -5.33 -3.46
C THR A 22 3.91 -5.59 -3.84
N PRO A 23 4.50 -6.76 -3.53
CA PRO A 23 5.91 -7.00 -3.74
C PRO A 23 6.35 -6.79 -5.20
N GLY A 24 7.45 -6.05 -5.38
CA GLY A 24 8.00 -5.71 -6.69
C GLY A 24 7.25 -4.62 -7.47
N PHE A 25 6.18 -4.04 -6.92
CA PHE A 25 5.53 -2.85 -7.48
C PHE A 25 6.02 -1.60 -6.76
N TYR A 26 6.45 -0.59 -7.53
CA TYR A 26 6.85 0.71 -7.00
C TYR A 26 5.85 1.80 -7.41
N TYR A 27 5.63 2.76 -6.51
CA TYR A 27 4.78 3.92 -6.75
C TYR A 27 5.63 5.12 -7.20
N ASP A 28 5.30 5.70 -8.35
CA ASP A 28 5.92 6.88 -8.96
C ASP A 28 5.05 8.10 -8.62
N ALA A 29 5.43 8.79 -7.52
CA ALA A 29 4.67 9.92 -6.99
C ALA A 29 4.60 11.12 -7.94
N ASN A 30 5.59 11.30 -8.81
CA ASN A 30 5.64 12.41 -9.76
C ASN A 30 4.62 12.26 -10.89
N ASN A 31 4.22 11.02 -11.20
CA ASN A 31 3.31 10.68 -12.29
C ASN A 31 1.94 10.15 -11.80
N ASP A 32 1.76 9.98 -10.49
CA ASP A 32 0.69 9.16 -9.88
C ASP A 32 0.48 7.83 -10.63
N THR A 33 1.53 7.03 -10.74
CA THR A 33 1.44 5.70 -11.38
C THR A 33 2.14 4.64 -10.56
N TYR A 34 1.74 3.39 -10.73
CA TYR A 34 2.55 2.26 -10.31
C TYR A 34 3.41 1.76 -11.47
N ARG A 35 4.54 1.12 -11.16
CA ARG A 35 5.27 0.28 -12.11
C ARG A 35 5.43 -1.11 -11.55
N CYS A 36 5.20 -2.11 -12.39
CA CYS A 36 5.42 -3.52 -12.08
C CYS A 36 6.89 -3.93 -12.29
N PRO A 37 7.30 -5.14 -11.88
CA PRO A 37 8.67 -5.63 -12.08
C PRO A 37 9.12 -5.70 -13.55
N ALA A 38 8.17 -5.71 -14.51
CA ALA A 38 8.45 -5.65 -15.95
C ALA A 38 8.47 -4.21 -16.55
N ASN A 39 8.26 -3.18 -15.72
CA ASN A 39 8.49 -1.75 -16.04
C ASN A 39 7.88 -1.21 -17.37
N HIS A 40 6.57 -1.14 -17.61
CA HIS A 40 5.48 -1.80 -16.90
C HIS A 40 4.57 -0.83 -16.10
N LYS A 41 4.22 0.35 -16.64
CA LYS A 41 3.33 1.32 -15.98
C LYS A 41 1.89 0.81 -15.81
N LEU A 42 1.30 1.10 -14.64
CA LEU A 42 -0.11 0.96 -14.28
C LEU A 42 -0.67 2.36 -13.99
N ASN A 43 -1.78 2.72 -14.65
CA ASN A 43 -2.35 4.07 -14.58
C ASN A 43 -3.53 4.10 -13.59
N PRO A 44 -3.76 5.21 -12.87
CA PRO A 44 -4.85 5.33 -11.92
C PRO A 44 -6.21 5.28 -12.64
N GLY A 45 -7.17 4.63 -12.01
CA GLY A 45 -8.59 4.73 -12.32
C GLY A 45 -9.26 5.85 -11.53
N LYS A 46 -10.58 5.76 -11.37
CA LYS A 46 -11.31 6.64 -10.45
C LYS A 46 -11.03 6.24 -8.99
N ILE A 47 -11.14 7.21 -8.09
CA ILE A 47 -11.26 6.96 -6.65
C ILE A 47 -12.59 6.23 -6.41
N LEU A 48 -12.57 5.22 -5.56
CA LEU A 48 -13.73 4.47 -5.08
C LEU A 48 -14.29 5.09 -3.80
N ASP A 49 -15.56 4.81 -3.48
CA ASP A 49 -16.28 5.38 -2.32
C ASP A 49 -15.64 5.08 -0.95
N ASN A 50 -14.65 4.18 -0.90
CA ASN A 50 -13.91 3.78 0.30
C ASN A 50 -12.48 4.35 0.36
N ASP A 51 -12.18 5.44 -0.36
CA ASP A 51 -10.87 6.09 -0.42
C ASP A 51 -9.73 5.25 -1.04
N TYR A 52 -10.06 4.26 -1.88
CA TYR A 52 -9.07 3.51 -2.68
C TYR A 52 -9.04 3.96 -4.14
N VAL A 53 -7.83 4.00 -4.70
CA VAL A 53 -7.58 4.12 -6.13
C VAL A 53 -7.14 2.76 -6.67
N LEU A 54 -7.75 2.33 -7.78
CA LEU A 54 -7.32 1.14 -8.52
C LEU A 54 -6.40 1.55 -9.66
N TYR A 55 -5.19 1.00 -9.69
CA TYR A 55 -4.22 1.21 -10.77
C TYR A 55 -4.23 0.02 -11.72
N HIS A 56 -4.38 0.29 -13.02
CA HIS A 56 -4.61 -0.72 -14.05
C HIS A 56 -3.47 -0.79 -15.07
N SER A 57 -3.02 -2.01 -15.39
CA SER A 57 -2.14 -2.23 -16.54
C SER A 57 -2.91 -2.17 -17.86
N ARG A 58 -2.19 -1.96 -18.98
CA ARG A 58 -2.79 -2.14 -20.32
C ARG A 58 -2.72 -3.61 -20.73
N VAL A 59 -3.75 -4.11 -21.41
CA VAL A 59 -3.86 -5.52 -21.88
C VAL A 59 -2.57 -6.00 -22.56
N LYS A 60 -2.03 -5.21 -23.50
CA LYS A 60 -0.80 -5.55 -24.23
C LYS A 60 0.44 -5.79 -23.36
N HIS A 61 0.51 -5.18 -22.17
CA HIS A 61 1.63 -5.33 -21.24
C HIS A 61 1.51 -6.56 -20.33
N CYS A 62 0.36 -7.25 -20.34
CA CYS A 62 0.08 -8.38 -19.45
C CYS A 62 -0.40 -9.63 -20.18
N ARG A 63 -0.76 -9.52 -21.47
CA ARG A 63 -1.01 -10.66 -22.35
C ARG A 63 0.26 -11.49 -22.53
N ASP A 64 1.33 -10.84 -23.00
CA ASP A 64 2.59 -11.45 -23.46
C ASP A 64 3.75 -11.24 -22.44
N CYS A 65 3.42 -11.04 -21.17
CA CYS A 65 4.40 -10.75 -20.12
C CYS A 65 5.11 -12.03 -19.63
N SER A 66 6.45 -12.03 -19.64
CA SER A 66 7.27 -13.17 -19.19
C SER A 66 6.98 -13.61 -17.75
N ILE A 67 6.68 -12.67 -16.86
CA ILE A 67 6.37 -12.92 -15.44
C ILE A 67 4.87 -13.09 -15.17
N LYS A 68 4.04 -13.39 -16.18
CA LYS A 68 2.57 -13.47 -16.03
C LYS A 68 2.13 -14.48 -14.97
N THR A 69 2.87 -15.56 -14.76
CA THR A 69 2.59 -16.60 -13.75
C THR A 69 3.00 -16.20 -12.33
N SER A 70 4.11 -15.48 -12.17
CA SER A 70 4.65 -15.04 -10.86
C SER A 70 4.21 -13.63 -10.43
N CYS A 71 3.47 -12.91 -11.28
CA CYS A 71 3.01 -11.55 -11.03
C CYS A 71 2.05 -11.46 -9.84
N GLN A 72 2.48 -10.74 -8.79
CA GLN A 72 1.79 -10.57 -7.51
C GLN A 72 0.53 -9.68 -7.57
N ALA A 73 0.27 -9.00 -8.69
CA ALA A 73 -0.92 -8.16 -8.85
C ALA A 73 -2.17 -8.97 -9.20
N SER A 74 -3.32 -8.62 -8.63
CA SER A 74 -4.60 -9.27 -8.92
C SER A 74 -4.96 -9.20 -10.41
N LYS A 75 -5.39 -10.31 -11.01
CA LYS A 75 -5.89 -10.34 -12.39
C LYS A 75 -7.37 -9.97 -12.42
N LYS A 76 -7.77 -9.05 -13.31
CA LYS A 76 -9.19 -8.75 -13.54
C LYS A 76 -9.88 -9.91 -14.27
N LYS A 77 -11.08 -10.30 -13.84
CA LYS A 77 -11.85 -11.42 -14.42
C LYS A 77 -11.98 -11.25 -15.95
N ASN A 78 -11.70 -12.33 -16.69
CA ASN A 78 -11.77 -12.42 -18.15
C ASN A 78 -10.93 -11.40 -18.93
N GLN A 79 -9.94 -10.74 -18.30
CA GLN A 79 -9.10 -9.72 -18.95
C GLN A 79 -7.63 -9.95 -18.59
N ASP A 80 -6.70 -9.79 -19.54
CA ASP A 80 -5.26 -9.74 -19.26
C ASP A 80 -4.87 -8.36 -18.70
N ILE A 81 -5.55 -7.93 -17.63
CA ILE A 81 -5.26 -6.70 -16.89
C ILE A 81 -4.89 -7.08 -15.46
N ARG A 82 -3.82 -6.46 -14.97
CA ARG A 82 -3.36 -6.53 -13.60
C ARG A 82 -3.79 -5.26 -12.85
N VAL A 83 -4.19 -5.42 -11.60
CA VAL A 83 -4.76 -4.36 -10.77
C VAL A 83 -4.04 -4.31 -9.42
N ILE A 84 -3.70 -3.08 -8.99
CA ILE A 84 -3.18 -2.76 -7.66
C ILE A 84 -4.18 -1.79 -7.00
N SER A 85 -4.52 -2.02 -5.74
CA SER A 85 -5.27 -1.06 -4.92
C SER A 85 -4.32 -0.28 -4.03
N ARG A 86 -4.57 1.02 -3.86
CA ARG A 86 -3.86 1.90 -2.91
C ARG A 86 -4.85 2.85 -2.27
N HIS A 87 -4.77 3.04 -0.95
CA HIS A 87 -5.54 4.06 -0.26
C HIS A 87 -4.99 5.46 -0.57
N THR A 88 -5.83 6.47 -0.77
CA THR A 88 -5.44 7.88 -0.93
C THR A 88 -4.45 8.35 0.13
N HIS A 89 -4.74 8.07 1.40
CA HIS A 89 -3.95 8.44 2.58
C HIS A 89 -2.81 7.46 2.91
N PHE A 90 -2.40 6.58 1.99
CA PHE A 90 -1.34 5.58 2.25
C PHE A 90 -0.01 6.17 2.73
N HIS A 91 0.30 7.42 2.34
CA HIS A 91 1.51 8.12 2.79
C HIS A 91 1.53 8.35 4.32
N LEU A 92 0.38 8.64 4.94
CA LEU A 92 0.27 8.80 6.40
C LEU A 92 0.57 7.48 7.12
N LEU A 93 0.09 6.36 6.58
CA LEU A 93 0.39 5.02 7.11
C LEU A 93 1.89 4.71 7.00
N GLN A 94 2.54 5.09 5.90
CA GLN A 94 3.99 4.93 5.74
C GLN A 94 4.76 5.77 6.77
N GLN A 95 4.38 7.03 6.98
CA GLN A 95 5.00 7.91 7.97
C GLN A 95 4.87 7.33 9.38
N VAL A 96 3.65 6.96 9.82
CA VAL A 96 3.43 6.32 11.13
C VAL A 96 4.24 5.03 11.26
N THR A 97 4.37 4.24 10.20
CA THR A 97 5.19 3.01 10.21
C THR A 97 6.69 3.29 10.39
N LEU A 98 7.20 4.40 9.86
CA LEU A 98 8.58 4.85 10.09
C LEU A 98 8.77 5.39 11.51
N ASP A 99 7.83 6.19 12.00
CA ASP A 99 7.85 6.74 13.36
C ASP A 99 7.87 5.63 14.43
N MET A 100 7.13 4.53 14.19
CA MET A 100 7.13 3.32 15.01
C MET A 100 8.50 2.61 15.09
N GLN A 101 9.40 2.85 14.13
CA GLN A 101 10.75 2.24 14.14
C GLN A 101 11.75 3.03 15.00
N THR A 102 11.42 4.26 15.40
CA THR A 102 12.31 5.12 16.20
C THR A 102 12.60 4.52 17.58
N ALA A 103 13.78 4.84 18.13
CA ALA A 103 14.17 4.38 19.46
C ALA A 103 13.22 4.90 20.56
N LEU A 104 12.80 6.17 20.44
CA LEU A 104 11.86 6.81 21.37
C LEU A 104 10.50 6.09 21.41
N PHE A 105 9.96 5.71 20.24
CA PHE A 105 8.70 4.97 20.18
C PHE A 105 8.84 3.58 20.82
N LYS A 106 9.92 2.86 20.51
CA LYS A 106 10.19 1.52 21.07
C LYS A 106 10.37 1.56 22.59
N GLN A 107 11.10 2.55 23.11
CA GLN A 107 11.27 2.72 24.56
C GLN A 107 9.92 2.95 25.25
N LYS A 108 9.12 3.92 24.76
CA LYS A 108 7.79 4.22 25.31
C LYS A 108 6.78 3.08 25.16
N LEU A 109 7.01 2.14 24.24
CA LEU A 109 6.23 0.91 24.12
C LEU A 109 6.62 -0.11 25.19
N VAL A 110 7.93 -0.30 25.45
CA VAL A 110 8.43 -1.19 26.52
C VAL A 110 7.99 -0.71 27.90
N GLU A 111 8.09 0.60 28.18
CA GLU A 111 7.65 1.25 29.43
C GLU A 111 6.15 1.03 29.74
N ARG A 112 5.34 0.55 28.78
CA ARG A 112 3.89 0.31 28.92
C ARG A 112 3.51 -1.17 28.91
N LEU A 113 4.47 -2.06 28.69
CA LEU A 113 4.28 -3.52 28.66
C LEU A 113 4.98 -4.22 29.84
N ALA A 114 5.76 -3.47 30.62
CA ALA A 114 6.31 -3.87 31.91
C ALA A 114 5.35 -3.50 33.05
#